data_AF-A0A3M1GCR9-F1
#
_entry.id   AF-A0A3M1GCR9-F1
#
_cell.length_a   1.000
_cell.length_b   1.000
_cell.length_c   1.000
_cell.angle_alpha   90.00
_cell.angle_beta   90.00
_cell.angle_gamma   90.00
#
_symmetry.space_group_name_H-M   'P 1'
#
loop_
_entity.id
_entity.type
_entity.pdbx_description
1 polymer ?
#
loop_
_entity_poly.entity_id
_entity_poly.type
_entity_poly.pdbx_seq_one_letter_code
_entity_poly.pdbx_strand_id
1 'polypeptide(L)'
;FDPRRDLRGPIKLATVAERKLESKIGINLPGGRIIVFGNSDFIANHRIVQSTGNFTLFLNAINWALARDSRLNIPARPVERLQLTLSQEQLALARIAILFGPSLVVALIGTIVYLSRRR
;
A
#
# COMPACT_ATOMS: atom_id res chain seq x y z
N PHE A 1 25.87 -11.85 -0.19
CA PHE A 1 27.00 -11.04 -0.64
C PHE A 1 28.00 -11.95 -1.32
N ASP A 2 27.91 -12.05 -2.63
CA ASP A 2 28.93 -12.66 -3.47
C ASP A 2 29.91 -11.55 -3.91
N PRO A 3 31.17 -11.55 -3.44
CA PRO A 3 32.15 -10.53 -3.80
C PRO A 3 32.41 -10.39 -5.30
N ARG A 4 32.02 -11.37 -6.12
CA ARG A 4 32.19 -11.37 -7.58
C ARG A 4 31.00 -10.81 -8.35
N ARG A 5 29.82 -10.72 -7.72
CA ARG A 5 28.58 -10.23 -8.35
C ARG A 5 27.97 -9.01 -7.66
N ASP A 6 28.12 -8.92 -6.34
CA ASP A 6 27.46 -7.91 -5.53
C ASP A 6 28.35 -6.67 -5.34
N LEU A 7 27.78 -5.50 -5.56
CA LEU A 7 28.44 -4.23 -5.25
C LEU A 7 28.48 -4.03 -3.73
N ARG A 8 29.67 -3.77 -3.20
CA ARG A 8 29.83 -3.34 -1.80
C ARG A 8 29.22 -1.95 -1.65
N GLY A 9 28.36 -1.78 -0.64
CA GLY A 9 27.60 -0.56 -0.44
C GLY A 9 28.46 0.70 -0.17
N PRO A 10 27.86 1.90 -0.19
CA PRO A 10 26.42 2.18 -0.25
C PRO A 10 25.84 2.19 -1.68
N ILE A 11 24.69 1.51 -1.86
CA ILE A 11 23.97 1.47 -3.14
C ILE A 11 22.89 2.54 -3.14
N LYS A 12 22.90 3.42 -4.15
CA LYS A 12 21.87 4.46 -4.33
C LYS A 12 20.62 3.82 -4.93
N LEU A 13 19.56 3.71 -4.13
CA LEU A 13 18.26 3.16 -4.56
C LEU A 13 17.35 4.23 -5.19
N ALA A 14 17.45 5.46 -4.70
CA ALA A 14 16.75 6.63 -5.20
C ALA A 14 17.62 7.86 -5.03
N THR A 15 17.47 8.84 -5.91
CA THR A 15 18.13 10.15 -5.81
C THR A 15 17.18 11.26 -6.21
N VAL A 16 17.37 12.43 -5.62
CA VAL A 16 16.66 13.65 -5.94
C VAL A 16 17.67 14.75 -6.28
N ALA A 17 17.31 15.63 -7.20
CA ALA A 17 18.11 16.82 -7.49
C ALA A 17 17.19 18.02 -7.71
N GLU A 18 17.63 19.19 -7.23
CA GLU A 18 16.93 20.46 -7.36
C GLU A 18 17.91 21.47 -7.97
N ARG A 19 17.46 22.18 -9.01
CA ARG A 19 18.19 23.33 -9.53
C ARG A 19 17.77 24.56 -8.75
N LYS A 20 18.70 25.24 -8.10
CA LYS A 20 18.46 26.56 -7.49
C LYS A 20 19.01 27.62 -8.44
N LEU A 21 18.18 28.62 -8.80
CA LEU A 21 18.66 29.80 -9.52
C LEU A 21 18.79 30.94 -8.54
N GLU A 22 20.03 31.28 -8.19
CA GLU A 22 20.33 32.52 -7.49
C GLU A 22 20.52 33.63 -8.52
N SER A 23 19.61 34.61 -8.53
CA SER A 23 19.84 35.84 -9.29
C SER A 23 20.72 36.79 -8.47
N LYS A 24 21.66 37.50 -9.12
CA LYS A 24 22.49 38.55 -8.49
C LYS A 24 21.68 39.68 -7.84
N ILE A 25 20.37 39.71 -8.04
CA ILE A 25 19.42 40.73 -7.59
C ILE A 25 18.60 40.25 -6.37
N GLY A 26 18.97 39.13 -5.75
CA GLY A 26 18.31 38.61 -4.54
C GLY A 26 16.96 37.93 -4.79
N ILE A 27 16.59 37.70 -6.05
CA ILE A 27 15.35 37.02 -6.43
C ILE A 27 15.65 35.51 -6.51
N ASN A 28 15.01 34.72 -5.64
CA ASN A 28 15.07 33.26 -5.67
C ASN A 28 13.97 32.73 -6.60
N LEU A 29 14.36 32.24 -7.78
CA LEU A 29 13.42 31.67 -8.75
C LEU A 29 13.33 30.15 -8.53
N PRO A 30 12.12 29.56 -8.40
CA PRO A 30 11.99 28.12 -8.27
C PRO A 30 12.54 27.43 -9.51
N GLY A 31 13.62 26.66 -9.35
CA GLY A 31 14.16 25.87 -10.45
C GLY A 31 13.53 24.47 -10.50
N GLY A 32 13.89 23.73 -11.54
CA GLY A 32 13.36 22.39 -11.77
C GLY A 32 13.85 21.38 -10.74
N ARG A 33 12.99 20.43 -10.41
CA ARG A 33 13.28 19.28 -9.55
C ARG A 33 13.18 17.99 -10.37
N ILE A 34 14.06 17.04 -10.08
CA ILE A 34 14.05 15.71 -10.68
C ILE A 34 14.21 14.64 -9.60
N ILE A 35 13.53 13.52 -9.81
CA ILE A 35 13.55 12.36 -8.94
C ILE A 35 13.84 11.13 -9.80
N VAL A 36 14.71 10.26 -9.31
CA VAL A 36 15.09 9.02 -9.99
C VAL A 36 15.00 7.87 -8.99
N PHE A 37 14.30 6.80 -9.37
CA PHE A 37 14.25 5.54 -8.65
C PHE A 37 14.89 4.44 -9.50
N GLY A 38 15.67 3.56 -8.87
CA GLY A 38 16.39 2.48 -9.56
C GLY A 38 15.52 1.28 -9.96
N ASN A 39 14.25 1.26 -9.59
CA ASN A 39 13.31 0.20 -9.92
C ASN A 39 11.92 0.81 -10.16
N SER A 40 11.19 0.35 -11.17
CA SER A 40 9.81 0.75 -11.43
C SER A 40 8.79 -0.14 -10.70
N ASP A 41 9.17 -1.36 -10.31
CA ASP A 41 8.24 -2.32 -9.71
C ASP A 41 7.70 -1.86 -8.35
N PHE A 42 8.39 -0.94 -7.66
CA PHE A 42 7.92 -0.42 -6.36
C PHE A 42 6.56 0.30 -6.45
N ILE A 43 6.19 0.82 -7.62
CA ILE A 43 4.89 1.44 -7.91
C ILE A 43 3.93 0.52 -8.68
N ALA A 44 4.27 -0.76 -8.87
CA ALA A 44 3.36 -1.71 -9.49
C ALA A 44 2.11 -1.91 -8.62
N ASN A 45 0.95 -2.14 -9.26
CA ASN A 45 -0.34 -2.29 -8.57
C ASN A 45 -0.29 -3.28 -7.40
N HIS A 46 0.38 -4.42 -7.59
CA HIS A 46 0.50 -5.45 -6.55
C HIS A 46 1.36 -5.00 -5.36
N ARG A 47 2.38 -4.14 -5.57
CA ARG A 47 3.23 -3.59 -4.52
C ARG A 47 2.59 -2.43 -3.77
N ILE A 48 1.78 -1.62 -4.46
CA ILE A 48 1.04 -0.50 -3.84
C ILE A 48 -0.05 -1.02 -2.90
N VAL A 49 -0.76 -2.09 -3.27
CA VAL A 49 -1.84 -2.67 -2.45
C VAL A 49 -1.30 -3.37 -1.19
N GLN A 50 -0.15 -4.05 -1.32
CA GLN A 50 0.48 -4.79 -0.21
C GLN A 50 1.32 -3.90 0.70
N SER A 51 1.99 -2.88 0.17
CA SER A 51 2.86 -1.97 0.92
C SER A 51 2.32 -0.55 0.88
N THR A 52 1.62 -0.15 1.96
CA THR A 52 1.15 1.24 2.13
C THR A 52 2.32 2.24 2.10
N GLY A 53 3.53 1.82 2.48
CA GLY A 53 4.73 2.66 2.48
C GLY A 53 5.17 3.12 1.09
N ASN A 54 5.11 2.24 0.07
CA ASN A 54 5.50 2.57 -1.30
C ASN A 54 4.60 3.65 -1.89
N PHE A 55 3.29 3.53 -1.64
CA PHE A 55 2.29 4.51 -2.08
C PHE A 55 2.55 5.89 -1.47
N THR A 56 2.77 5.93 -0.15
CA THR A 56 3.07 7.19 0.57
C THR A 56 4.37 7.82 0.06
N LEU A 57 5.42 7.03 -0.13
CA LEU A 57 6.70 7.53 -0.65
C LEU A 57 6.55 8.14 -2.05
N PHE A 58 5.84 7.46 -2.94
CA PHE A 58 5.62 7.94 -4.31
C PHE A 58 4.81 9.25 -4.34
N LEU A 59 3.73 9.33 -3.56
CA LEU A 59 2.93 10.55 -3.47
C LEU A 59 3.73 11.72 -2.89
N ASN A 60 4.53 11.48 -1.85
CA ASN A 60 5.39 12.51 -1.28
C ASN A 60 6.48 12.97 -2.26
N ALA A 61 7.06 12.04 -3.02
CA ALA A 61 8.00 12.36 -4.10
C ALA A 61 7.36 13.27 -5.15
N ILE A 62 6.16 12.95 -5.65
CA ILE A 62 5.45 13.80 -6.62
C ILE A 62 5.14 15.19 -6.04
N ASN A 63 4.65 15.25 -4.79
CA ASN A 63 4.35 16.52 -4.15
C ASN A 63 5.59 17.41 -4.03
N TRP A 64 6.73 16.82 -3.69
CA TRP A 64 8.03 17.50 -3.68
C TRP A 64 8.45 17.95 -5.08
N ALA A 65 8.32 17.11 -6.12
CA ALA A 65 8.65 17.49 -7.49
C ALA A 65 7.85 18.71 -7.98
N LEU A 66 6.60 18.84 -7.55
CA LEU A 66 5.69 19.92 -7.93
C LEU A 66 5.84 21.20 -7.06
N ALA A 67 6.88 21.27 -6.21
CA ALA A 67 7.10 22.37 -5.27
C ALA A 67 5.88 22.67 -4.38
N ARG A 68 5.06 21.65 -4.09
CA ARG A 68 3.94 21.72 -3.14
C ARG A 68 4.40 21.45 -1.71
N ASP A 69 5.51 22.07 -1.32
CA ASP A 69 6.22 21.80 -0.07
C ASP A 69 5.45 22.31 1.16
N SER A 70 4.49 23.23 0.98
CA SER A 70 3.72 23.85 2.07
C SER A 70 2.61 22.99 2.64
N ARG A 71 2.40 21.77 2.13
CA ARG A 71 1.51 20.78 2.74
C ARG A 71 2.32 19.55 3.12
N LEU A 72 2.97 19.63 4.29
CA LEU A 72 3.21 18.45 5.11
C LEU A 72 1.86 17.75 5.27
N ASN A 73 1.64 16.75 4.43
CA ASN A 73 0.43 15.96 4.40
C ASN A 73 0.36 15.26 5.76
N ILE A 74 -0.51 15.73 6.66
CA ILE A 74 -0.83 15.02 7.89
C ILE A 74 -1.22 13.62 7.42
N PRO A 75 -0.41 12.57 7.71
CA PRO A 75 -0.75 11.25 7.24
C PRO A 75 -2.14 10.95 7.79
N ALA A 76 -3.07 10.61 6.89
CA ALA A 76 -4.42 10.26 7.30
C ALA A 76 -4.31 9.26 8.45
N ARG A 77 -5.10 9.44 9.52
CA ARG A 77 -5.15 8.50 10.64
C ARG A 77 -5.13 7.09 10.06
N PRO A 78 -4.24 6.20 10.53
CA PRO A 78 -4.17 4.86 9.99
C PRO A 78 -5.56 4.27 10.11
N VAL A 79 -6.24 4.16 8.96
CA VAL A 79 -7.47 3.39 8.88
C VAL A 79 -6.97 1.99 9.17
N GLU A 80 -7.41 1.38 10.27
CA GLU A 80 -7.16 -0.02 10.57
C GLU A 80 -7.80 -0.84 9.44
N ARG A 81 -7.07 -0.96 8.33
CA ARG A 81 -7.39 -1.88 7.26
C ARG A 81 -6.96 -3.22 7.79
N LEU A 82 -7.93 -3.95 8.32
CA LEU A 82 -7.79 -5.38 8.57
C LEU A 82 -7.54 -6.06 7.21
N GLN A 83 -6.28 -6.16 6.81
CA GLN A 83 -5.88 -6.90 5.63
C GLN A 83 -5.87 -8.38 5.99
N LEU A 84 -6.97 -9.07 5.67
CA LEU A 84 -7.03 -10.52 5.76
C LEU A 84 -6.26 -11.11 4.57
N THR A 85 -5.06 -11.61 4.83
CA THR A 85 -4.27 -12.35 3.83
C THR A 85 -4.80 -13.79 3.78
N LEU A 86 -5.74 -14.02 2.87
CA LEU A 86 -6.33 -15.34 2.65
C LEU A 86 -5.69 -16.02 1.43
N SER A 87 -5.36 -17.30 1.54
CA SER A 87 -5.08 -18.12 0.37
C SER A 87 -6.33 -18.25 -0.51
N GLN A 88 -6.16 -18.61 -1.79
CA GLN A 88 -7.31 -18.80 -2.69
C GLN A 88 -8.29 -19.86 -2.16
N GLU A 89 -7.78 -20.91 -1.52
CA GLU A 89 -8.58 -21.95 -0.88
C GLU A 89 -9.35 -21.42 0.33
N GLN A 90 -8.69 -20.63 1.19
CA GLN A 90 -9.33 -20.01 2.35
C GLN A 90 -10.42 -19.02 1.91
N LEU A 91 -10.21 -18.29 0.82
CA LEU A 91 -11.19 -17.39 0.25
C LEU A 91 -12.41 -18.15 -0.29
N ALA A 92 -12.21 -19.29 -0.96
CA ALA A 92 -13.29 -20.13 -1.46
C ALA A 92 -14.13 -20.72 -0.32
N LEU A 93 -13.49 -21.25 0.71
CA LEU A 93 -14.17 -21.77 1.91
C LEU A 93 -14.92 -20.67 2.66
N ALA A 94 -14.31 -19.51 2.85
CA ALA A 94 -14.96 -18.37 3.51
C ALA A 94 -16.22 -17.91 2.76
N ARG A 95 -16.17 -17.88 1.43
CA ARG A 95 -17.36 -17.54 0.60
C ARG A 95 -18.50 -18.52 0.82
N ILE A 96 -18.23 -19.82 0.80
CA ILE A 96 -19.25 -20.85 1.02
C ILE A 96 -19.80 -20.76 2.45
N ALA A 97 -18.92 -20.63 3.44
CA ALA A 97 -19.30 -20.55 4.85
C ALA A 97 -20.17 -19.32 5.14
N ILE A 98 -19.85 -18.15 4.56
CA ILE A 98 -20.64 -16.93 4.73
C ILE A 98 -22.00 -17.05 4.04
N LEU A 99 -22.04 -17.63 2.83
CA LEU A 99 -23.28 -17.73 2.04
C LEU A 99 -24.27 -18.75 2.63
N PHE A 100 -23.77 -19.92 3.06
CA PHE A 100 -24.62 -21.03 3.50
C PHE A 100 -24.65 -21.25 5.00
N GLY A 101 -23.68 -20.71 5.75
CA GLY A 101 -23.55 -20.92 7.20
C GLY A 101 -24.81 -20.51 7.98
N PRO A 102 -25.31 -19.26 7.84
CA PRO A 102 -26.51 -18.83 8.56
C PRO A 102 -27.73 -19.68 8.21
N SER A 103 -27.92 -20.00 6.93
CA SER A 103 -29.04 -20.81 6.45
C SER A 103 -29.00 -22.24 7.00
N LEU A 104 -27.83 -22.87 7.04
CA LEU A 104 -27.64 -24.21 7.59
C LEU A 104 -27.89 -24.24 9.10
N VAL A 105 -27.41 -23.24 9.85
CA VAL A 105 -27.64 -23.14 11.29
C VAL A 105 -29.14 -23.02 11.59
N VAL A 106 -29.85 -22.15 10.87
CA VAL A 106 -31.30 -21.99 11.04
C VAL A 106 -32.05 -23.27 10.68
N ALA A 107 -31.69 -23.92 9.57
CA ALA A 107 -32.30 -25.18 9.15
C ALA A 107 -32.08 -26.30 10.16
N LEU A 108 -30.87 -26.42 10.73
CA LEU A 108 -30.55 -27.40 11.76
C LEU A 108 -31.37 -27.17 13.03
N ILE A 109 -31.41 -25.94 13.54
CA ILE A 109 -32.19 -25.60 14.73
C ILE A 109 -33.68 -25.88 14.47
N GLY A 110 -34.21 -25.46 13.33
CA GLY A 110 -35.60 -25.74 12.95
C GLY A 110 -35.90 -27.23 12.87
N THR A 111 -35.00 -28.02 12.31
CA THR A 111 -35.13 -29.49 12.22
C THR A 111 -35.10 -30.14 13.60
N ILE A 112 -34.19 -29.72 14.47
CA ILE A 112 -34.10 -30.22 15.86
C ILE A 112 -35.40 -29.92 16.62
N VAL A 113 -35.91 -28.69 16.54
CA VAL A 113 -37.17 -28.29 17.20
C VAL A 113 -38.37 -29.06 16.64
N TYR A 114 -38.42 -29.29 15.33
CA TYR A 114 -39.47 -30.08 14.70
C TYR A 114 -39.48 -31.52 15.22
N LEU A 115 -38.30 -32.15 15.29
CA LEU A 115 -38.15 -33.52 15.78
C LEU A 115 -38.41 -33.63 17.29
N SER A 116 -38.02 -32.63 18.08
CA SER A 116 -38.27 -32.62 19.53
C SER A 116 -39.73 -32.40 19.88
N ARG A 117 -40.51 -31.73 19.03
CA ARG A 117 -41.97 -31.57 19.19
C ARG A 117 -42.77 -32.80 18.79
N ARG A 118 -42.16 -33.71 18.03
CA ARG A 118 -42.80 -34.94 17.52
C ARG A 118 -42.58 -36.14 18.44
N ARG A 119 -41.75 -35.99 19.48
CA ARG A 119 -41.67 -36.86 20.65
C ARG A 119 -42.54 -36.29 21.76
#